data_AF-A0A933HVT9-F1
#
_entry.id   AF-A0A933HVT9-F1
#
_cell.length_a   1.000
_cell.length_b   1.000
_cell.length_c   1.000
_cell.angle_alpha   90.00
_cell.angle_beta   90.00
_cell.angle_gamma   90.00
#
_symmetry.space_group_name_H-M   'P 1'
#
loop_
_entity.id
_entity.type
_entity.pdbx_description
1 polymer ?
#
loop_
_entity_poly.entity_id
_entity_poly.type
_entity_poly.pdbx_seq_one_letter_code
_entity_poly.pdbx_strand_id
1 'polypeptide(L)' 'MVETAKGKIDHAVESWPIILHLNRAGKPILVEILRASEFLTQATMIGLKSQKESLASFPLRP' A
#
# COMPACT_ATOMS: atom_id res chain seq x y z
N MET A 1 10.35 8.04 1.95
CA MET A 1 10.61 6.87 2.82
C MET A 1 9.78 7.04 4.08
N VAL A 2 9.11 5.98 4.53
CA VAL A 2 8.20 5.98 5.69
C VAL A 2 8.58 4.81 6.60
N GLU A 3 8.95 5.10 7.85
CA GLU A 3 9.24 4.08 8.87
C GLU A 3 7.94 3.62 9.53
N THR A 4 7.71 2.32 9.52
CA THR A 4 6.50 1.70 10.08
C THR A 4 6.75 1.05 11.43
N ALA A 5 7.98 0.64 11.71
CA ALA A 5 8.40 0.09 12.98
C ALA A 5 9.93 0.19 13.14
N LYS A 6 10.40 0.19 14.39
CA LYS A 6 11.83 0.04 14.69
C LYS A 6 12.24 -1.43 14.58
N GLY A 7 13.44 -1.69 14.06
CA GLY A 7 14.00 -3.04 14.00
C GLY A 7 15.09 -3.20 12.94
N LYS A 8 15.65 -4.40 12.88
CA LYS A 8 16.64 -4.76 11.85
C LYS A 8 15.92 -5.17 10.56
N ILE A 9 16.37 -4.60 9.45
CA ILE A 9 15.98 -5.04 8.10
C ILE A 9 16.75 -6.33 7.77
N ASP A 10 16.02 -7.32 7.29
CA ASP A 10 16.54 -8.64 6.93
C ASP A 10 16.56 -8.81 5.40
N HIS A 11 15.48 -8.41 4.73
CA HIS A 11 15.36 -8.45 3.28
C HIS A 11 14.39 -7.38 2.78
N ALA A 12 14.37 -7.16 1.47
CA ALA A 12 13.47 -6.23 0.80
C ALA A 12 12.68 -6.95 -0.30
N VAL A 13 11.43 -6.50 -0.50
CA VAL A 13 10.55 -6.96 -1.56
C VAL A 13 10.22 -5.75 -2.44
N GLU A 14 10.52 -5.88 -3.72
CA GLU A 14 10.14 -4.87 -4.71
C GLU A 14 8.67 -5.05 -5.11
N SER A 15 7.90 -3.98 -4.95
CA SER A 15 6.50 -3.91 -5.35
C SER A 15 6.27 -2.56 -6.00
N TRP A 16 6.56 -2.45 -7.30
CA TRP A 16 6.53 -1.17 -8.01
C TRP A 16 5.21 -0.41 -7.76
N PRO A 17 5.25 0.84 -7.28
CA PRO A 17 6.36 1.80 -7.29
C PRO A 17 7.07 1.96 -5.93
N ILE A 18 6.98 0.96 -5.06
CA ILE A 18 7.56 0.96 -3.72
C ILE A 18 8.51 -0.23 -3.49
N ILE A 19 9.36 -0.09 -2.49
CA ILE A 19 10.16 -1.19 -1.92
C ILE A 19 9.73 -1.36 -0.46
N LEU A 20 9.32 -2.57 -0.08
CA LEU A 20 9.08 -2.94 1.31
C LEU A 20 10.32 -3.55 1.92
N HIS A 21 10.83 -2.96 2.99
CA HIS A 21 11.90 -3.55 3.79
C HIS A 21 11.29 -4.26 4.99
N LEU A 22 11.58 -5.54 5.11
CA LEU A 22 10.99 -6.45 6.06
C LEU A 22 12.05 -6.96 7.05
N ASN A 23 11.62 -7.30 8.25
CA ASN A 23 12.44 -8.10 9.15
C ASN A 23 12.30 -9.60 8.81
N ARG A 24 13.08 -10.46 9.51
CA ARG A 24 13.08 -11.91 9.29
C ARG A 24 11.71 -12.59 9.50
N ALA A 25 10.81 -11.96 10.25
CA ALA A 25 9.45 -12.44 10.48
C ALA A 25 8.44 -11.92 9.44
N GLY A 26 8.90 -11.21 8.40
CA GLY A 26 8.06 -10.63 7.36
C GLY A 26 7.32 -9.34 7.78
N LYS A 27 7.65 -8.78 8.95
CA LYS A 27 7.04 -7.52 9.41
C LYS A 27 7.68 -6.33 8.68
N PRO A 28 6.90 -5.40 8.11
CA PRO A 28 7.44 -4.20 7.50
C PRO A 28 8.06 -3.27 8.55
N ILE A 29 9.29 -2.87 8.27
CA ILE A 29 10.09 -1.92 9.05
C ILE A 29 10.10 -0.57 8.32
N LEU A 30 10.24 -0.61 7.01
CA LEU A 30 10.37 0.58 6.18
C LEU A 30 9.68 0.41 4.83
N VAL A 31 9.04 1.49 4.37
CA VAL A 31 8.51 1.59 3.01
C VAL A 31 9.24 2.70 2.29
N GLU A 32 9.89 2.36 1.18
CA GLU A 32 10.52 3.32 0.28
C GLU A 32 9.63 3.52 -0.93
N ILE A 33 9.30 4.79 -1.21
CA ILE A 33 8.53 5.16 -2.39
C ILE A 33 9.53 5.62 -3.43
N LEU A 34 9.69 4.86 -4.50
CA LEU A 34 10.61 5.18 -5.59
C LEU A 34 10.04 6.28 -6.50
N ARG A 35 8.71 6.23 -6.73
CA ARG A 35 7.99 7.13 -7.63
C ARG A 35 6.69 7.60 -6.98
N ALA A 36 6.76 8.74 -6.29
CA ALA A 36 5.63 9.26 -5.52
C ALA A 36 4.41 9.60 -6.38
N SER A 37 4.60 10.15 -7.59
CA SER A 37 3.50 10.46 -8.51
C SER A 37 2.73 9.21 -8.96
N GLU A 38 3.45 8.15 -9.32
CA GLU A 38 2.88 6.85 -9.70
C GLU A 38 2.19 6.18 -8.51
N PHE A 39 2.82 6.25 -7.33
CA PHE A 39 2.24 5.75 -6.08
C PHE A 39 0.90 6.42 -5.76
N LEU A 40 0.86 7.76 -5.76
CA LEU A 40 -0.35 8.53 -5.48
C LEU A 40 -1.45 8.25 -6.51
N THR A 41 -1.08 8.13 -7.78
CA THR A 41 -2.03 7.81 -8.86
C THR A 41 -2.67 6.44 -8.62
N GLN A 42 -1.86 5.42 -8.32
CA GLN A 42 -2.35 4.07 -8.03
C GLN A 42 -3.19 4.01 -6.75
N ALA A 43 -2.73 4.65 -5.67
CA ALA A 43 -3.46 4.72 -4.41
C ALA A 43 -4.83 5.39 -4.59
N THR A 44 -4.90 6.46 -5.38
CA THR A 44 -6.15 7.15 -5.71
C THR A 44 -7.10 6.24 -6.50
N MET A 45 -6.60 5.51 -7.50
CA MET A 45 -7.42 4.56 -8.27
C MET A 45 -7.98 3.44 -7.39
N ILE A 46 -7.20 2.92 -6.44
CA ILE A 46 -7.66 1.90 -5.50
C ILE A 46 -8.77 2.46 -4.59
N GLY A 47 -8.58 3.65 -4.04
CA GLY A 47 -9.59 4.31 -3.20
C GLY A 47 -10.90 4.57 -3.95
N LEU A 48 -10.82 4.96 -5.23
CA LEU A 48 -12.00 5.15 -6.08
C LEU A 48 -12.71 3.82 -6.39
N LYS A 49 -11.96 2.74 -6.66
CA LYS A 49 -12.55 1.40 -6.88
C LYS A 49 -13.27 0.88 -5.64
N SER A 50 -12.65 1.02 -4.47
CA SER A 50 -13.24 0.60 -3.19
C SER A 50 -14.55 1.32 -2.87
N GLN A 51 -14.65 2.63 -3.18
CA GLN A 51 -15.91 3.37 -3.04
C GLN A 51 -16.99 2.90 -4.04
N LYS A 52 -16.61 2.58 -5.29
CA LYS A 52 -17.55 2.11 -6.30
C LYS A 52 -18.15 0.74 -5.94
N GLU A 53 -17.34 -0.17 -5.40
CA GLU A 53 -17.81 -1.48 -4.92
C GLU A 53 -18.69 -1.36 -3.65
N SER A 54 -18.35 -0.41 -2.76
CA SER A 54 -19.22 -0.09 -1.61
C SER A 54 -20.59 0.43 -2.05
N LEU A 55 -20.68 1.27 -3.08
CA LEU A 55 -21.96 1.80 -3.57
C LEU A 55 -22.77 0.75 -4.36
N ALA A 56 -22.11 -0.18 -5.04
CA ALA A 56 -22.75 -1.27 -5.79
C ALA A 56 -23.32 -2.40 -4.91
N SER A 57 -22.93 -2.46 -3.62
CA SER A 57 -23.38 -3.49 -2.67
C SER A 57 -24.53 -3.04 -1.75
N PHE A 58 -24.95 -1.78 -1.82
CA PHE A 58 -26.21 -1.36 -1.18
C PHE A 58 -27.38 -1.78 -2.07
N PRO A 59 -28.28 -2.68 -1.61
CA PRO A 59 -29.53 -2.88 -2.31
C PRO A 59 -30.29 -1.55 -2.25
N LEU A 60 -30.57 -0.98 -3.42
CA LEU A 60 -31.58 0.07 -3.55
C LEU A 60 -32.88 -0.52 -3.01
N ARG A 61 -33.22 -0.22 -1.75
CA ARG A 61 -34.55 -0.51 -1.23
C ARG A 61 -35.52 0.42 -1.96
N PRO A 62 -36.61 -0.13 -2.53
CA PRO A 62 -37.65 0.66 -3.19
C PRO A 62 -38.37 1.59 -2.22
#